data_AF-A0A3C0FQT9-F1
#
_entry.id   AF-A0A3C0FQT9-F1
#
_cell.length_a   1.000
_cell.length_b   1.000
_cell.length_c   1.000
_cell.angle_alpha   90.00
_cell.angle_beta   90.00
_cell.angle_gamma   90.00
#
_symmetry.space_group_name_H-M   'P 1'
#
loop_
_entity.id
_entity.type
_entity.pdbx_description
1 polymer ?
#
loop_
_entity_poly.entity_id
_entity_poly.type
_entity_poly.pdbx_seq_one_letter_code
_entity_poly.pdbx_strand_id
1 'polypeptide(L)'
;GHDYGDRILGEVGNNLVHRFRRSDLVVRWGGEEFLILLPELDRARAAEVLDRVMLPGLAKLEDGQVQKASVGLSERIEDAIALPHNLIDLADQRMYDAKKRRDREDLVEQGYSGRRSAVQALASQSAVAGNTQSADHSIN
;
A
#
# COMPACT_ATOMS: atom_id res chain seq x y z
N GLY A 1 -12.55 -3.06 16.40
CA GLY A 1 -13.14 -2.17 17.43
C GLY A 1 -12.17 -1.03 17.73
N HIS A 2 -12.62 0.01 18.44
CA HIS A 2 -11.80 1.21 18.71
C HIS A 2 -10.51 0.86 19.48
N ASP A 3 -10.61 0.03 20.52
CA ASP A 3 -9.46 -0.42 21.34
C ASP A 3 -8.37 -1.11 20.52
N TYR A 4 -8.77 -1.90 19.52
CA TYR A 4 -7.81 -2.55 18.60
C TYR A 4 -7.11 -1.50 17.73
N GLY A 5 -7.86 -0.54 17.19
CA GLY A 5 -7.29 0.56 16.41
C GLY A 5 -6.29 1.38 17.23
N ASP A 6 -6.63 1.74 18.47
CA ASP A 6 -5.76 2.49 19.37
C ASP A 6 -4.48 1.71 19.69
N ARG A 7 -4.58 0.39 19.89
CA ARG A 7 -3.41 -0.49 20.09
C ARG A 7 -2.50 -0.50 18.86
N ILE A 8 -3.07 -0.64 17.66
CA ILE A 8 -2.30 -0.62 16.41
C ILE A 8 -1.64 0.75 16.21
N LEU A 9 -2.34 1.86 16.45
CA LEU A 9 -1.76 3.20 16.35
C LEU A 9 -0.62 3.42 17.35
N GLY A 10 -0.73 2.87 18.56
CA GLY A 10 0.35 2.86 19.54
C GLY A 10 1.57 2.06 19.06
N GLU A 11 1.36 0.88 18.47
CA GLU A 11 2.42 0.06 17.90
C GLU A 11 3.11 0.74 16.71
N VAL A 12 2.34 1.36 15.81
CA VAL A 12 2.87 2.15 14.69
C VAL A 12 3.76 3.28 15.19
N GLY A 13 3.27 4.08 16.15
CA GLY A 13 4.05 5.18 16.72
C GLY A 13 5.37 4.70 17.34
N ASN A 14 5.32 3.62 18.13
CA ASN A 14 6.52 3.02 18.71
C ASN A 14 7.50 2.53 17.64
N ASN A 15 7.01 1.83 16.62
CA ASN A 15 7.85 1.31 15.55
C ASN A 15 8.51 2.44 14.74
N LEU A 16 7.79 3.53 14.46
CA LEU A 16 8.37 4.69 13.79
C LEU A 16 9.51 5.30 14.64
N VAL A 17 9.27 5.58 15.92
CA VAL A 17 10.30 6.16 16.80
C VAL A 17 11.57 5.31 16.88
N HIS A 18 11.46 3.98 16.87
CA HIS A 18 12.63 3.09 16.93
C HIS A 18 13.36 2.92 15.59
N ARG A 19 12.72 3.27 14.46
CA ARG A 19 13.26 3.07 13.11
C ARG A 19 13.92 4.33 12.54
N PHE A 20 13.58 5.50 13.08
CA PHE A 20 14.23 6.78 12.74
C PHE A 20 15.38 7.11 13.68
N ARG A 21 16.24 8.05 13.26
CA ARG A 21 17.37 8.51 14.06
C ARG A 21 16.87 9.40 15.18
N ARG A 22 17.68 9.57 16.22
CA ARG A 22 17.38 10.49 17.34
C ARG A 22 17.24 11.96 16.90
N SER A 23 17.87 12.35 15.80
CA SER A 23 17.76 13.69 15.20
C SER A 23 16.46 13.91 14.42
N ASP A 24 15.82 12.82 14.01
CA ASP A 24 14.57 12.86 13.25
C ASP A 24 13.41 13.06 14.23
N LEU A 25 12.36 13.75 13.80
CA LEU A 25 11.18 13.98 14.64
C LEU A 25 10.00 13.20 14.09
N VAL A 26 9.43 12.34 14.92
CA VAL A 26 8.20 11.60 14.62
C VAL A 26 7.07 12.20 15.46
N VAL A 27 6.01 12.65 14.80
CA VAL A 27 4.86 13.32 15.42
C VAL A 27 3.59 12.63 14.98
N ARG A 28 2.68 12.33 15.91
CA ARG A 28 1.29 11.98 15.57
C ARG A 28 0.54 13.29 15.32
N TRP A 29 0.22 13.55 14.06
CA TRP A 29 -0.37 14.83 13.63
C TRP A 29 -1.84 14.93 14.04
N GLY A 30 -2.60 13.83 13.88
CA GLY A 30 -4.00 13.75 14.30
C GLY A 30 -4.60 12.42 13.88
N GLY A 31 -5.52 11.84 14.67
CA GLY A 31 -6.16 10.57 14.32
C GLY A 31 -5.17 9.46 14.00
N GLU A 32 -5.11 9.03 12.75
CA GLU A 32 -4.19 8.01 12.21
C GLU A 32 -2.99 8.60 11.42
N GLU A 33 -2.85 9.93 11.41
CA GLU A 33 -1.83 10.65 10.63
C GLU A 33 -0.53 10.84 11.42
N PHE A 34 0.59 10.64 10.75
CA PHE A 34 1.93 10.82 11.29
C PHE A 34 2.74 11.75 10.39
N LEU A 35 3.47 12.69 11.00
CA LEU A 35 4.41 13.58 10.35
C LEU A 35 5.83 13.22 10.79
N ILE A 36 6.76 13.15 9.82
CA ILE A 36 8.16 12.81 10.07
C ILE A 36 9.02 13.93 9.51
N LEU A 37 9.78 14.61 10.36
CA LEU A 37 10.77 15.60 9.94
C LEU A 37 12.14 14.92 9.88
N LEU A 38 12.81 15.10 8.74
CA LEU A 38 14.09 14.49 8.42
C LEU A 38 15.15 15.58 8.17
N PRO A 39 15.78 16.14 9.22
CA PRO A 39 16.80 17.16 9.05
C PRO A 39 18.01 16.62 8.27
N GLU A 40 18.67 17.51 7.53
CA GLU A 40 19.95 17.23 6.86
C GLU A 40 19.91 16.06 5.85
N LEU A 41 18.73 15.74 5.33
CA LEU A 41 18.56 14.77 4.25
C LEU A 41 18.07 15.47 2.97
N ASP A 42 18.71 15.14 1.86
CA ASP A 42 18.18 15.41 0.53
C ASP A 42 17.03 14.45 0.20
N ARG A 43 16.29 14.71 -0.89
CA ARG A 43 15.11 13.94 -1.27
C ARG A 43 15.44 12.47 -1.52
N ALA A 44 16.56 12.18 -2.17
CA ALA A 44 16.96 10.82 -2.52
C ALA A 44 17.21 9.99 -1.26
N ARG A 45 18.01 10.51 -0.33
CA ARG A 45 18.28 9.84 0.95
C ARG A 45 17.04 9.73 1.81
N ALA A 46 16.18 10.75 1.81
CA ALA A 46 14.90 10.70 2.52
C ALA A 46 14.01 9.57 1.97
N ALA A 47 13.95 9.42 0.64
CA ALA A 47 13.22 8.32 0.00
C ALA A 47 13.79 6.95 0.38
N GLU A 48 15.11 6.76 0.35
CA GLU A 48 15.76 5.51 0.77
C GLU A 48 15.46 5.15 2.23
N VAL A 49 15.48 6.15 3.12
CA VAL A 49 15.13 5.97 4.53
C VAL A 49 13.66 5.54 4.66
N LEU A 50 12.75 6.24 3.96
CA LEU A 50 11.33 5.90 3.97
C LEU A 50 11.09 4.48 3.48
N ASP A 51 11.66 4.09 2.33
CA ASP A 51 11.53 2.74 1.79
C ASP A 51 11.98 1.68 2.79
N ARG A 52 13.14 1.86 3.42
CA ARG A 52 13.65 0.96 4.45
C ARG A 52 12.72 0.86 5.66
N VAL A 53 12.19 1.99 6.14
CA VAL A 53 11.31 2.03 7.32
C VAL A 53 9.95 1.40 7.02
N MET A 54 9.44 1.60 5.81
CA MET A 54 8.08 1.18 5.41
C MET A 54 8.04 -0.29 4.95
N LEU A 55 9.12 -0.80 4.35
CA LEU A 55 9.20 -2.16 3.78
C LEU A 55 8.70 -3.29 4.72
N PRO A 56 9.10 -3.37 6.00
CA PRO A 56 8.64 -4.44 6.89
C PRO A 56 7.20 -4.24 7.41
N GLY A 57 6.54 -3.14 7.06
CA GLY A 57 5.24 -2.74 7.62
C GLY A 57 5.38 -2.10 9.00
N LEU A 58 4.38 -1.30 9.39
CA LEU A 58 4.41 -0.42 10.56
C LEU A 58 3.88 -1.05 11.84
N ALA A 59 3.05 -2.10 11.74
CA ALA A 59 2.55 -2.89 12.87
C ALA A 59 2.09 -4.26 12.35
N LYS A 60 2.01 -5.26 13.23
CA LYS A 60 1.41 -6.55 12.88
C LYS A 60 -0.10 -6.55 13.16
N LEU A 61 -0.86 -7.14 12.25
CA LEU A 61 -2.30 -7.33 12.37
C LEU A 61 -2.60 -8.75 12.89
N GLU A 62 -3.78 -8.95 13.48
CA GLU A 62 -4.20 -10.24 14.06
C GLU A 62 -4.32 -11.37 13.03
N ASP A 63 -4.57 -11.04 11.78
CA ASP A 63 -4.64 -11.98 10.65
C ASP A 63 -3.26 -12.33 10.06
N GLY A 64 -2.18 -11.87 10.70
CA GLY A 64 -0.80 -12.09 10.26
C GLY A 64 -0.34 -11.12 9.16
N GLN A 65 -1.19 -10.20 8.69
CA GLN A 65 -0.80 -9.13 7.79
C GLN A 65 -0.03 -8.03 8.52
N VAL A 66 0.48 -7.06 7.75
CA VAL A 66 1.16 -5.89 8.30
C VAL A 66 0.42 -4.61 7.94
N GLN A 67 0.33 -3.69 8.89
CA GLN A 67 -0.19 -2.36 8.66
C GLN A 67 0.77 -1.59 7.75
N LYS A 68 0.24 -1.07 6.63
CA LYS A 68 0.96 -0.18 5.71
C LYS A 68 0.43 1.25 5.83
N ALA A 69 1.17 2.22 5.31
CA ALA A 69 0.75 3.61 5.22
C ALA A 69 0.99 4.15 3.81
N SER A 70 0.12 5.07 3.38
CA SER A 70 0.44 5.98 2.28
C SER A 70 1.38 7.05 2.81
N VAL A 71 2.39 7.42 2.00
CA VAL A 71 3.41 8.38 2.40
C VAL A 71 3.59 9.38 1.27
N GLY A 72 3.70 10.65 1.63
CA GLY A 72 4.16 11.70 0.74
C GLY A 72 5.43 12.34 1.29
N LEU A 73 6.34 12.68 0.38
CA LEU A 73 7.64 13.26 0.71
C LEU A 73 7.77 14.62 0.04
N SER A 74 8.22 15.62 0.79
CA SER A 74 8.66 16.91 0.29
C SER A 74 10.03 17.26 0.84
N GLU A 75 10.80 18.02 0.07
CA GLU A 75 12.15 18.46 0.42
C GLU A 75 12.34 19.93 0.02
N ARG A 76 12.91 20.71 0.94
CA ARG A 76 12.95 22.17 0.88
C ARG A 76 13.66 22.72 -0.36
N ILE A 77 14.83 22.19 -0.68
CA ILE A 77 15.72 22.71 -1.72
C ILE A 77 15.21 22.32 -3.11
N GLU A 78 14.96 21.03 -3.31
CA GLU A 78 14.51 20.46 -4.58
C GLU A 78 13.10 20.91 -4.95
N ASP A 79 12.18 20.98 -3.97
CA ASP A 79 10.83 21.50 -4.22
C ASP A 79 10.77 23.03 -4.19
N ALA A 80 11.89 23.71 -3.96
CA ALA A 80 12.03 25.17 -3.94
C ALA A 80 11.01 25.88 -3.00
N ILE A 81 10.76 25.30 -1.83
CA ILE A 81 9.80 25.83 -0.84
C ILE A 81 10.54 26.50 0.31
N ALA A 82 10.20 27.77 0.58
CA ALA A 82 10.81 28.52 1.68
C ALA A 82 10.13 28.27 3.04
N LEU A 83 8.81 28.11 3.06
CA LEU A 83 8.01 28.09 4.28
C LEU A 83 7.68 26.65 4.72
N PRO A 84 7.87 26.28 5.99
CA PRO A 84 7.63 24.91 6.45
C PRO A 84 6.21 24.38 6.23
N HIS A 85 5.17 25.21 6.38
CA HIS A 85 3.78 24.76 6.18
C HIS A 85 3.53 24.30 4.73
N ASN A 86 4.10 25.00 3.75
CA ASN A 86 3.99 24.61 2.33
C ASN A 86 4.66 23.26 2.04
N LEU A 87 5.69 22.87 2.81
CA LEU A 87 6.29 21.54 2.68
C LEU A 87 5.33 20.45 3.18
N ILE A 88 4.63 20.72 4.28
CA ILE A 88 3.62 19.80 4.83
C ILE A 88 2.49 19.64 3.82
N ASP A 89 1.96 20.74 3.29
CA ASP A 89 0.88 20.73 2.30
C ASP A 89 1.28 19.95 1.04
N LEU A 90 2.51 20.13 0.55
CA LEU A 90 3.02 19.39 -0.61
C LEU A 90 3.21 17.89 -0.31
N ALA A 91 3.68 17.55 0.88
CA ALA A 91 3.79 16.15 1.30
C ALA A 91 2.41 15.50 1.37
N ASP A 92 1.42 16.16 1.96
CA ASP A 92 0.05 15.67 2.03
C ASP A 92 -0.56 15.49 0.63
N GLN A 93 -0.42 16.47 -0.25
CA GLN A 93 -0.88 16.38 -1.63
C GLN A 93 -0.25 15.17 -2.35
N ARG A 94 1.06 14.95 -2.19
CA ARG A 94 1.76 13.80 -2.79
C ARG A 94 1.31 12.47 -2.21
N MET A 95 1.03 12.42 -0.90
CA MET A 95 0.47 11.24 -0.24
C MET A 95 -0.92 10.92 -0.82
N TYR A 96 -1.77 11.94 -0.94
CA TYR A 96 -3.11 11.82 -1.49
C TYR A 96 -3.08 11.31 -2.93
N ASP A 97 -2.21 11.87 -3.77
CA ASP A 97 -2.04 11.43 -5.16
C ASP A 97 -1.55 9.97 -5.25
N ALA A 98 -0.62 9.58 -4.38
CA ALA A 98 -0.14 8.19 -4.30
C ALA A 98 -1.25 7.23 -3.88
N LYS A 99 -2.08 7.60 -2.89
CA LYS A 99 -3.23 6.82 -2.44
C LYS A 99 -4.26 6.66 -3.55
N LYS A 100 -4.65 7.76 -4.19
CA LYS A 100 -5.62 7.76 -5.30
C LYS A 100 -5.16 6.92 -6.50
N ARG A 101 -3.86 6.95 -6.81
CA ARG A 101 -3.28 6.10 -7.85
C ARG A 101 -3.37 4.62 -7.49
N ARG A 102 -3.00 4.25 -6.25
CA ARG A 102 -3.10 2.88 -5.74
C ARG A 102 -4.54 2.37 -5.76
N ASP A 103 -5.49 3.17 -5.29
CA ASP A 103 -6.90 2.78 -5.27
C ASP A 103 -7.44 2.54 -6.69
N ARG A 104 -7.00 3.35 -7.66
CA ARG A 104 -7.31 3.13 -9.09
C ARG A 104 -6.71 1.82 -9.59
N GLU A 105 -5.44 1.54 -9.28
CA GLU A 105 -4.76 0.32 -9.69
C GLU A 105 -5.45 -0.93 -9.11
N ASP A 106 -5.79 -0.91 -7.83
CA ASP A 106 -6.53 -1.98 -7.14
C ASP A 106 -7.90 -2.24 -7.82
N LEU A 107 -8.64 -1.18 -8.18
CA LEU A 107 -9.93 -1.29 -8.88
C LEU A 107 -9.77 -1.90 -10.28
N VAL A 108 -8.73 -1.49 -11.01
CA VAL A 108 -8.44 -2.01 -12.35
C VAL A 108 -8.08 -3.49 -12.28
N GLU A 109 -7.23 -3.89 -11.33
CA GLU A 109 -6.83 -5.29 -11.12
C GLU A 109 -8.04 -6.18 -10.78
N GLN A 110 -8.91 -5.73 -9.87
CA GLN A 110 -10.15 -6.45 -9.55
C GLN A 110 -11.09 -6.55 -10.77
N GLY A 111 -11.19 -5.48 -11.57
CA GLY A 111 -11.98 -5.44 -12.80
C GLY A 111 -11.45 -6.37 -13.91
N TYR A 112 -10.13 -6.60 -13.98
CA TYR A 112 -9.53 -7.59 -14.88
C TYR A 112 -9.61 -9.02 -14.34
N SER A 113 -9.52 -9.22 -13.02
CA SER A 113 -9.70 -10.53 -12.38
C SER A 113 -11.11 -11.09 -12.61
N GLY A 114 -12.15 -10.25 -12.50
CA GLY A 114 -13.54 -10.63 -12.80
C GLY A 114 -13.80 -10.94 -14.28
N ARG A 115 -13.01 -10.39 -15.21
CA ARG A 115 -13.10 -10.72 -16.66
C ARG A 115 -12.30 -11.97 -17.03
N ARG A 116 -11.18 -12.25 -16.34
CA ARG A 116 -10.40 -13.48 -16.52
C ARG A 116 -11.15 -14.72 -16.02
N SER A 117 -11.89 -14.62 -14.91
CA SER A 117 -12.73 -15.73 -14.44
C SER A 117 -13.85 -16.06 -15.43
N ALA A 118 -14.50 -15.04 -16.03
CA ALA A 118 -15.52 -15.25 -17.05
C ALA A 118 -14.96 -15.89 -18.35
N VAL A 119 -13.80 -15.41 -18.84
CA VAL A 119 -13.16 -15.98 -20.04
C VAL A 119 -12.64 -17.40 -19.79
N GLN A 120 -12.12 -17.69 -18.59
CA GLN A 120 -11.66 -19.03 -18.22
C GLN A 120 -12.84 -19.99 -17.95
N ALA A 121 -13.98 -19.49 -17.43
CA ALA A 121 -15.22 -20.26 -17.28
C ALA A 121 -15.88 -20.56 -18.64
N LEU A 122 -15.85 -19.61 -19.58
CA LEU A 122 -16.32 -19.83 -20.97
C LEU A 122 -15.43 -20.82 -21.73
N ALA A 123 -14.11 -20.73 -21.56
CA ALA A 123 -13.17 -21.67 -22.19
C ALA A 123 -13.29 -23.10 -21.65
N SER A 124 -13.65 -23.28 -20.38
CA SER A 124 -13.86 -24.61 -19.77
C SER A 124 -15.23 -25.21 -20.10
N GLN A 125 -16.26 -24.42 -20.43
CA GLN A 125 -17.53 -24.93 -20.93
C GLN A 125 -17.46 -25.45 -22.38
N SER A 126 -16.65 -24.84 -23.25
CA SER A 126 -16.44 -25.35 -24.62
C SER A 126 -15.64 -26.65 -24.67
N ALA A 127 -14.82 -26.95 -23.65
CA ALA A 127 -14.02 -28.18 -23.60
C ALA A 127 -14.82 -29.41 -23.12
N VAL A 128 -15.94 -29.23 -22.42
CA VAL A 128 -16.74 -30.33 -21.86
C VAL A 128 -17.83 -30.84 -22.83
N ALA A 129 -18.16 -30.07 -23.88
CA ALA A 129 -19.17 -30.47 -24.87
C ALA A 129 -18.65 -31.44 -25.96
N GLY A 130 -17.38 -31.88 -25.89
CA GLY A 130 -16.71 -32.61 -26.97
C GLY A 130 -16.57 -34.13 -26.79
N ASN A 131 -17.09 -34.75 -25.72
CA ASN A 131 -16.86 -36.19 -25.53
C ASN A 131 -18.10 -36.92 -24.99
N THR A 132 -19.04 -37.21 -25.89
CA THR A 132 -20.08 -38.20 -25.65
C THR A 132 -20.22 -39.12 -26.86
N GLN A 133 -19.83 -40.38 -26.63
CA GLN A 133 -20.32 -41.63 -27.23
C GLN A 133 -20.10 -41.93 -28.73
N SER A 134 -19.25 -42.93 -28.97
CA SER A 134 -19.67 -44.12 -29.74
C SER A 134 -18.83 -45.35 -29.35
N ALA A 135 -19.34 -46.10 -28.38
CA ALA A 135 -18.92 -47.48 -28.09
C ALA A 135 -20.19 -48.33 -28.04
N ASP A 136 -20.46 -49.04 -29.12
CA ASP A 136 -21.36 -50.20 -29.26
C ASP A 136 -21.29 -50.63 -30.74
N HIS A 137 -21.38 -51.87 -31.18
CA HIS A 137 -21.38 -53.20 -30.58
C HIS A 137 -21.13 -54.17 -31.76
N SER A 138 -20.43 -55.27 -31.50
CA SER A 138 -20.39 -56.59 -32.17
C SER A 138 -21.17 -56.85 -33.49
N ILE A 139 -20.58 -57.66 -34.40
CA ILE A 139 -21.09 -58.97 -34.87
C ILE A 139 -20.09 -59.59 -35.88
N ASN A 140 -19.80 -60.89 -35.63
CA ASN A 140 -19.22 -61.97 -36.48
C ASN A 140 -18.16 -61.66 -37.55
#